data_AF-A0A7J5VF66-F1
#
_entry.id   AF-A0A7J5VF66-F1
#
_cell.length_a   1.000
_cell.length_b   1.000
_cell.length_c   1.000
_cell.angle_alpha   90.00
_cell.angle_beta   90.00
_cell.angle_gamma   90.00
#
_symmetry.space_group_name_H-M   'P 1'
#
loop_
_entity.id
_entity.type
_entity.pdbx_description
1 polymer ?
#
loop_
_entity_poly.entity_id
_entity_poly.type
_entity_poly.pdbx_seq_one_letter_code
_entity_poly.pdbx_strand_id
1 'polypeptide(L)' 'MTDPSSQAVVLFASISHALRAEKIIKAQNISCKLIPVPRHLSSDCGVCLRFNLSDRNLLENILQGKLDFFEIMSL' A
#
# COMPACT_ATOMS: atom_id res chain seq x y z
N MET A 1 20.03 -6.45 -0.68
CA MET A 1 19.48 -7.08 -1.89
C MET A 1 18.06 -6.55 -2.03
N THR A 2 17.84 -5.50 -2.83
CA THR A 2 16.48 -4.99 -3.07
C THR A 2 16.32 -4.93 -4.57
N ASP A 3 15.72 -5.99 -5.11
CA ASP A 3 15.40 -6.12 -6.52
C ASP A 3 14.45 -4.97 -6.93
N PRO A 4 14.81 -4.12 -7.91
CA PRO A 4 14.06 -2.93 -8.26
C PRO A 4 12.83 -3.19 -9.14
N SER A 5 12.47 -4.44 -9.45
CA SER A 5 11.58 -4.74 -10.58
C SER A 5 10.17 -5.23 -10.21
N SER A 6 9.78 -5.22 -8.93
CA SER A 6 8.42 -5.64 -8.52
C SER A 6 7.88 -4.77 -7.39
N GLN A 7 7.44 -3.56 -7.75
CA GLN A 7 6.76 -2.66 -6.81
C GLN A 7 5.25 -2.77 -6.98
N ALA A 8 4.51 -2.63 -5.90
CA ALA A 8 3.06 -2.52 -5.94
C ALA A 8 2.60 -1.31 -5.15
N VAL A 9 1.40 -0.84 -5.49
CA VAL A 9 0.69 0.20 -4.79
C VAL A 9 -0.67 -0.31 -4.33
N VAL A 10 -1.09 0.07 -3.14
CA VAL A 10 -2.43 -0.19 -2.63
C VAL A 10 -3.19 1.12 -2.48
N LEU A 11 -4.41 1.13 -2.99
CA LEU A 11 -5.33 2.25 -2.93
C LEU A 11 -6.20 2.14 -1.67
N PHE A 12 -6.42 3.26 -0.99
CA PHE A 12 -7.26 3.33 0.20
C PHE A 12 -8.43 4.29 0.00
N ALA A 13 -9.49 4.09 0.78
CA ALA A 13 -10.65 4.98 0.82
C ALA A 13 -10.33 6.40 1.31
N SER A 14 -9.34 6.54 2.21
CA SER A 14 -8.98 7.85 2.79
C SER A 14 -7.48 7.92 3.10
N ILE A 15 -6.92 9.13 3.12
CA ILE A 15 -5.54 9.38 3.60
C ILE A 15 -5.34 8.79 5.01
N SER A 16 -6.35 8.91 5.87
CA SER A 16 -6.33 8.35 7.22
C SER A 16 -6.15 6.82 7.23
N HIS A 17 -6.79 6.12 6.29
CA HIS A 17 -6.63 4.67 6.11
C HIS A 17 -5.22 4.34 5.66
N ALA A 18 -4.68 5.07 4.68
CA ALA A 18 -3.31 4.89 4.21
C ALA A 18 -2.28 5.12 5.33
N LEU A 19 -2.44 6.17 6.13
CA LEU A 19 -1.56 6.45 7.27
C LEU A 19 -1.64 5.35 8.35
N ARG A 20 -2.83 4.82 8.63
CA ARG A 20 -3.00 3.70 9.57
C ARG A 20 -2.37 2.42 9.03
N ALA A 21 -2.62 2.09 7.77
CA ALA A 21 -2.02 0.95 7.10
C ALA A 21 -0.50 1.03 7.18
N GLU A 22 0.10 2.19 6.85
CA GLU A 22 1.56 2.38 6.93
C GLU A 22 2.10 2.04 8.32
N LYS A 23 1.45 2.50 9.38
CA LYS A 23 1.86 2.19 10.76
C LYS A 23 1.79 0.70 11.07
N ILE A 24 0.70 0.03 10.66
CA ILE A 24 0.52 -1.40 10.91
C ILE A 24 1.55 -2.22 10.13
N ILE A 25 1.80 -1.87 8.87
CA ILE A 25 2.77 -2.54 7.99
C ILE A 25 4.20 -2.32 8.49
N LYS A 26 4.56 -1.09 8.88
CA LYS A 26 5.86 -0.78 9.50
C LYS A 26 6.06 -1.52 10.82
N ALA A 27 5.01 -1.71 11.62
CA ALA A 27 5.09 -2.51 12.84
C ALA A 27 5.44 -3.99 12.55
N GLN A 28 5.13 -4.47 11.35
CA GLN A 28 5.46 -5.82 10.87
C GLN A 28 6.80 -5.89 10.13
N ASN A 29 7.65 -4.86 10.24
CA ASN A 29 8.95 -4.75 9.54
C ASN A 29 8.88 -4.78 8.00
N ILE A 30 7.71 -4.51 7.41
CA ILE A 30 7.59 -4.40 5.95
C ILE A 30 7.96 -2.99 5.50
N SER A 31 8.75 -2.92 4.43
CA SER A 31 9.14 -1.65 3.81
C SER A 31 8.03 -1.09 2.93
N CYS A 32 7.31 -0.11 3.45
CA CYS A 32 6.24 0.58 2.75
C CYS A 32 6.39 2.10 2.83
N LYS A 33 5.95 2.82 1.78
CA LYS A 33 6.08 4.27 1.68
C LYS A 33 4.81 4.88 1.10
N LEU A 34 4.20 5.81 1.83
CA LEU A 34 3.11 6.62 1.30
C LEU A 34 3.63 7.52 0.16
N ILE A 35 2.98 7.45 -1.00
CA ILE A 35 3.26 8.30 -2.16
C ILE A 35 1.95 8.91 -2.67
N PRO A 36 1.99 10.12 -3.26
CA PRO A 36 0.84 10.64 -3.99
C PRO A 36 0.50 9.70 -5.15
N VAL A 37 -0.80 9.50 -5.40
CA VAL A 37 -1.25 8.66 -6.50
C VAL A 37 -0.72 9.25 -7.82
N PRO A 38 -0.15 8.44 -8.73
CA PRO A 38 0.22 8.93 -10.05
C PRO A 38 -0.99 9.54 -10.75
N ARG A 39 -0.80 10.64 -11.49
CA ARG A 39 -1.88 11.38 -12.18
C ARG A 39 -2.81 10.50 -13.04
N HIS A 40 -2.31 9.36 -13.55
CA HIS A 40 -3.09 8.40 -14.34
C HIS A 40 -3.93 7.41 -13.52
N LEU A 41 -3.70 7.30 -12.21
CA LEU A 41 -4.34 6.34 -11.29
C LEU A 41 -5.41 7.00 -10.39
N SER A 42 -5.97 8.13 -10.83
CA SER A 42 -6.84 8.99 -10.02
C SER A 42 -8.05 8.27 -9.41
N SER A 43 -7.90 7.84 -8.17
CA SER A 43 -8.98 7.67 -7.20
C SER A 43 -9.05 8.90 -6.32
N ASP A 44 -10.26 9.30 -5.94
CA ASP A 44 -10.68 10.49 -5.17
C ASP A 44 -9.80 10.84 -3.94
N CYS A 45 -9.04 9.86 -3.46
CA CYS A 45 -8.22 9.92 -2.27
C CYS A 45 -6.83 10.58 -2.42
N GLY A 46 -6.27 10.63 -3.64
CA GLY A 46 -4.99 11.31 -3.92
C GLY A 46 -3.71 10.66 -3.39
N VAL A 47 -3.78 9.63 -2.53
CA VAL A 47 -2.60 8.95 -1.96
C VAL A 47 -2.70 7.42 -2.02
N CYS A 48 -1.55 6.76 -2.13
CA CYS A 48 -1.42 5.30 -2.11
C CYS A 48 -0.21 4.87 -1.26
N LEU A 49 -0.21 3.64 -0.75
CA LEU A 49 1.03 3.05 -0.22
C LEU A 49 1.73 2.28 -1.30
N ARG A 50 3.01 2.59 -1.51
CA ARG A 50 3.92 1.76 -2.29
C ARG A 50 4.65 0.77 -1.39
N PHE A 51 4.74 -0.48 -1.83
CA PHE A 51 5.43 -1.55 -1.14
C PHE A 51 6.00 -2.55 -2.16
N ASN A 52 6.72 -3.56 -1.69
CA ASN A 52 7.28 -4.60 -2.55
C ASN A 52 6.21 -5.64 -2.89
N LEU A 53 6.10 -6.04 -4.15
CA LEU A 53 5.14 -7.07 -4.57
C LEU A 53 5.31 -8.38 -3.78
N SER A 54 6.53 -8.70 -3.37
CA SER A 54 6.83 -9.88 -2.54
C SER A 54 6.11 -9.87 -1.18
N ASP A 55 5.84 -8.68 -0.63
CA ASP A 55 5.14 -8.51 0.64
C ASP A 55 3.61 -8.54 0.48
N ARG A 56 3.09 -8.59 -0.76
CA ARG A 56 1.65 -8.53 -1.05
C ARG A 56 0.83 -9.48 -0.20
N ASN A 57 1.17 -10.77 -0.16
CA ASN A 57 0.41 -11.75 0.61
C ASN A 57 0.36 -11.42 2.10
N LEU A 58 1.47 -10.91 2.64
CA LEU A 58 1.58 -10.54 4.06
C LEU A 58 0.73 -9.28 4.33
N LEU A 59 0.80 -8.32 3.42
CA LEU A 59 0.04 -7.08 3.46
C LEU A 59 -1.47 -7.32 3.37
N GLU A 60 -1.92 -8.16 2.43
CA GLU A 60 -3.30 -8.59 2.32
C GLU A 60 -3.77 -9.24 3.62
N ASN A 61 -3.01 -10.18 4.19
CA ASN A 61 -3.35 -10.82 5.45
C ASN A 61 -3.37 -9.84 6.65
N ILE A 62 -2.46 -8.87 6.68
CA ILE A 62 -2.42 -7.84 7.73
C ILE A 62 -3.65 -6.94 7.66
N LEU A 63 -4.02 -6.51 6.45
CA LEU A 63 -5.10 -5.57 6.22
C LEU A 63 -6.46 -6.25 6.30
N GLN A 64 -6.55 -7.52 5.92
CA GLN A 64 -7.77 -8.33 5.98
C GLN A 64 -8.35 -8.31 7.40
N GLY A 65 -9.54 -7.74 7.53
CA GLY A 65 -10.24 -7.59 8.81
C GLY A 65 -9.77 -6.44 9.70
N LYS A 66 -8.76 -5.65 9.30
CA LYS A 66 -8.30 -4.44 10.03
C LYS A 66 -8.60 -3.13 9.32
N LEU A 67 -8.48 -3.10 8.00
CA LEU A 67 -8.69 -1.90 7.18
C LEU A 67 -9.29 -2.26 5.83
N ASP A 68 -10.24 -1.45 5.39
CA ASP A 68 -10.73 -1.46 4.02
C ASP A 68 -9.70 -0.81 3.08
N PHE A 69 -9.36 -1.54 2.03
CA PHE A 69 -8.56 -1.07 0.90
C PHE A 69 -9.32 -1.36 -0.39
N PHE A 70 -9.06 -0.55 -1.43
CA PHE A 70 -9.73 -0.72 -2.72
C PHE A 70 -9.11 -1.88 -3.49
N GLU A 71 -7.92 -1.65 -4.03
CA GLU A 71 -7.24 -2.61 -4.90
C GLU A 71 -5.73 -2.46 -4.73
N ILE A 72 -5.05 -3.58 -4.97
CA ILE A 72 -3.59 -3.65 -5.02
C ILE A 72 -3.19 -3.77 -6.49
N MET A 73 -2.41 -2.82 -6.97
CA MET A 73 -1.90 -2.78 -8.33
C MET A 73 -0.38 -2.95 -8.33
N SER A 74 0.13 -3.87 -9.15
CA SER A 74 1.55 -4.00 -9.45
C SER A 74 1.98 -2.97 -10.50
N LEU A 75 3.16 -2.37 -10.32
CA LEU A 75 3.83 -1.47 -11.25
C LEU A 75 4.95 -2.20 -12.01
#